data_AF-A0A1E1V0L6-F1
#
_entry.id   AF-A0A1E1V0L6-F1
#
_cell.length_a   1.000
_cell.length_b   1.000
_cell.length_c   1.000
_cell.angle_alpha   90.00
_cell.angle_beta   90.00
_cell.angle_gamma   90.00
#
_symmetry.space_group_name_H-M   'P 1'
#
loop_
_entity.id
_entity.type
_entity.pdbx_description
1 polymer ?
#
loop_
_entity_poly.entity_id
_entity_poly.type
_entity_poly.pdbx_seq_one_letter_code
_entity_poly.pdbx_strand_id
1 'polypeptide(L)' 'MTKDNGSGERMIWSELAGQMVSISSPEWCHERDVDYLLWLPSLERGRVLRGYPPETVERLCADIERLREIRKRR' A
#
# COMPACT_ATOMS: atom_id res chain seq x y z
N MET A 1 3.41 -13.72 38.70
CA MET A 1 2.27 -12.89 38.29
C MET A 1 2.77 -11.94 37.19
N THR A 2 2.09 -12.00 36.05
CA THR A 2 2.30 -11.39 34.72
C THR A 2 2.56 -9.88 34.79
N LYS A 3 3.37 -9.27 33.92
CA LYS A 3 2.99 -8.92 32.53
C LYS A 3 4.21 -8.80 31.62
N ASP A 4 4.23 -9.68 30.63
CA ASP A 4 4.83 -9.46 29.33
C ASP A 4 4.18 -8.19 28.74
N ASN A 5 4.90 -7.06 28.64
CA ASN A 5 4.44 -5.91 27.86
C ASN A 5 4.87 -6.10 26.40
N GLY A 6 4.38 -7.19 25.81
CA GLY A 6 4.47 -7.47 24.39
C GLY A 6 3.51 -6.56 23.63
N SER A 7 3.99 -5.41 23.17
CA SER A 7 3.44 -4.73 22.00
C SER A 7 4.54 -3.89 21.34
N GLY A 8 5.66 -4.52 21.00
CA GLY A 8 6.52 -3.97 19.96
C GLY A 8 5.69 -3.95 18.68
N GLU A 9 5.18 -2.78 18.29
CA GLU A 9 4.44 -2.64 17.04
C GLU A 9 5.29 -3.22 15.92
N ARG A 10 4.72 -4.16 15.16
CA ARG A 10 5.45 -4.79 14.07
C ARG A 10 5.71 -3.70 13.02
N MET A 11 6.98 -3.38 12.82
CA MET A 11 7.43 -2.44 11.81
C MET A 11 7.77 -3.19 10.51
N ILE A 12 7.41 -2.60 9.37
CA ILE A 12 7.70 -3.13 8.04
C ILE A 12 8.22 -2.01 7.14
N TRP A 13 9.09 -2.35 6.18
CA TRP A 13 9.53 -1.40 5.16
C TRP A 13 8.39 -1.13 4.18
N SER A 14 8.01 0.13 4.01
CA SER A 14 7.09 0.59 2.96
C SER A 14 7.91 1.14 1.79
N GLU A 15 7.73 0.57 0.60
CA GLU A 15 8.38 1.02 -0.62
C GLU A 15 7.89 2.41 -1.06
N LEU A 16 6.58 2.67 -0.93
CA LEU A 16 5.98 3.95 -1.33
C LEU A 16 6.34 5.07 -0.35
N ALA A 17 6.36 4.80 0.95
CA ALA A 17 6.77 5.77 1.96
C ALA A 17 8.30 5.92 2.05
N GLY A 18 9.06 4.92 1.58
CA GLY A 18 10.52 4.92 1.60
C GLY A 18 11.12 4.85 3.01
N GLN A 19 10.39 4.27 3.97
CA GLN A 19 10.80 4.19 5.37
C GLN A 19 10.13 2.99 6.09
N MET A 20 10.58 2.70 7.31
CA MET A 20 9.92 1.74 8.19
C MET A 20 8.62 2.34 8.74
N VAL A 21 7.51 1.63 8.62
CA VAL A 21 6.18 2.03 9.09
C VAL A 21 5.56 0.92 9.93
N SER A 22 4.62 1.26 10.81
CA SER A 22 3.87 0.27 11.61
C SER A 22 2.88 -0.48 10.72
N ILE A 23 2.61 -1.77 10.97
CA ILE A 23 1.61 -2.53 10.20
C ILE A 23 0.16 -2.01 10.39
N SER A 24 -0.08 -1.19 11.41
CA SER A 24 -1.36 -0.50 11.63
C SER A 24 -1.35 0.94 11.11
N SER A 25 -0.27 1.38 10.47
CA SER A 25 -0.16 2.73 9.94
C SER A 25 -1.00 2.93 8.67
N PRO A 26 -1.55 4.14 8.46
CA PRO A 26 -2.22 4.49 7.20
C PRO A 26 -1.33 4.30 5.97
N GLU A 27 -0.03 4.58 6.10
CA GLU A 27 0.97 4.40 5.05
C GLU A 27 1.05 2.95 4.59
N TRP A 28 1.08 2.00 5.55
CA TRP A 28 1.09 0.58 5.22
C TRP A 28 -0.22 0.13 4.59
N CYS A 29 -1.36 0.55 5.13
CA CYS A 29 -2.68 0.26 4.54
C CYS A 29 -2.76 0.74 3.09
N HIS A 30 -2.31 1.97 2.81
CA HIS A 30 -2.29 2.54 1.46
C HIS A 30 -1.41 1.73 0.50
N GLU A 31 -0.20 1.34 0.91
CA GLU A 31 0.66 0.51 0.09
C GLU A 31 0.04 -0.86 -0.20
N ARG A 32 -0.68 -1.45 0.76
CA ARG A 32 -1.42 -2.69 0.56
C ARG A 32 -2.57 -2.55 -0.45
N ASP A 33 -3.29 -1.44 -0.42
CA ASP A 33 -4.34 -1.15 -1.39
C ASP A 33 -3.76 -1.00 -2.80
N VAL A 34 -2.65 -0.27 -2.95
CA VAL A 34 -1.91 -0.13 -4.21
C VAL A 34 -1.42 -1.48 -4.71
N ASP A 35 -0.87 -2.32 -3.83
CA ASP A 35 -0.41 -3.66 -4.16
C ASP A 35 -1.53 -4.58 -4.62
N TYR A 36 -2.68 -4.53 -3.94
CA TYR A 36 -3.87 -5.27 -4.33
C TYR A 36 -4.33 -4.86 -5.74
N LEU A 37 -4.44 -3.55 -6.00
CA LEU A 37 -4.80 -3.03 -7.32
C LEU A 37 -3.81 -3.48 -8.39
N LEU A 38 -2.51 -3.51 -8.08
CA LEU A 38 -1.47 -3.97 -8.98
C LEU A 38 -1.62 -5.46 -9.34
N TRP A 39 -2.04 -6.29 -8.40
CA TRP A 39 -2.29 -7.73 -8.58
C TRP A 39 -3.53 -8.03 -9.43
N LEU A 40 -4.53 -7.16 -9.41
CA LEU A 40 -5.75 -7.34 -10.22
C LEU A 40 -5.49 -7.23 -11.73
N PRO A 41 -6.16 -8.06 -12.56
CA PRO A 41 -6.26 -7.84 -14.00
C PRO A 41 -6.79 -6.44 -14.34
N SER A 42 -6.35 -5.88 -15.48
CA SER A 42 -6.67 -4.49 -15.86
C SER A 42 -8.19 -4.19 -15.87
N LEU A 43 -9.01 -5.13 -16.32
CA LEU A 43 -10.47 -4.97 -16.35
C LEU A 43 -11.08 -4.87 -14.94
N GLU A 44 -10.62 -5.73 -14.02
CA GLU A 44 -11.12 -5.77 -12.64
C GLU A 44 -10.65 -4.54 -11.85
N ARG A 45 -9.39 -4.14 -12.03
CA ARG A 45 -8.84 -2.91 -11.47
C ARG A 45 -9.68 -1.69 -11.88
N GLY A 46 -10.03 -1.58 -13.16
CA GLY A 46 -10.90 -0.49 -13.65
C GLY A 46 -12.33 -0.55 -13.12
N ARG A 47 -12.81 -1.71 -12.63
CA ARG A 47 -14.10 -1.80 -11.91
C ARG A 47 -13.96 -1.33 -10.46
N VAL A 48 -12.89 -1.71 -9.78
CA VAL A 48 -12.62 -1.27 -8.39
C VAL A 48 -12.42 0.24 -8.34
N LEU A 49 -11.60 0.79 -9.24
CA LEU A 49 -11.30 2.23 -9.30
C LEU A 49 -12.55 3.09 -9.56
N ARG A 50 -13.59 2.56 -10.21
CA ARG A 50 -14.84 3.30 -10.44
C ARG A 50 -15.63 3.63 -9.17
N GLY A 51 -15.32 2.96 -8.04
CA GLY A 51 -15.93 3.26 -6.75
C GLY A 51 -15.30 4.46 -6.03
N TYR A 52 -14.22 5.03 -6.57
CA TYR A 52 -13.46 6.11 -5.92
C TYR A 52 -13.66 7.45 -6.65
N PRO A 53 -13.49 8.58 -5.93
CA PRO A 53 -13.41 9.90 -6.54
C PRO A 53 -12.26 10.00 -7.56
N PRO A 54 -12.40 10.80 -8.65
CA PRO A 54 -11.39 10.94 -9.69
C PRO A 54 -9.98 11.25 -9.16
N GLU A 55 -9.86 12.16 -8.20
CA GLU A 55 -8.60 12.56 -7.57
C GLU A 55 -7.92 11.39 -6.82
N THR A 56 -8.73 10.50 -6.24
CA THR A 56 -8.23 9.30 -5.57
C THR A 56 -7.76 8.28 -6.61
N VAL A 57 -8.48 8.13 -7.71
CA VAL A 57 -8.09 7.25 -8.83
C VAL A 57 -6.78 7.71 -9.44
N GLU A 58 -6.61 9.00 -9.71
CA GLU A 58 -5.37 9.57 -10.26
C GLU A 58 -4.18 9.29 -9.36
N ARG A 59 -4.33 9.53 -8.04
CA ARG A 59 -3.30 9.23 -7.06
C ARG A 59 -2.93 7.75 -7.01
N LEU A 60 -3.93 6.86 -6.97
CA LEU A 60 -3.70 5.41 -6.96
C LEU A 60 -3.01 4.93 -8.24
N CYS A 61 -3.38 5.46 -9.40
CA CYS A 61 -2.71 5.15 -10.66
C CYS A 61 -1.23 5.58 -10.65
N ALA A 62 -0.93 6.80 -10.17
CA ALA A 62 0.44 7.28 -10.04
C ALA A 62 1.27 6.42 -9.06
N ASP A 63 0.69 6.02 -7.93
CA ASP A 63 1.36 5.16 -6.95
C ASP A 63 1.60 3.73 -7.50
N ILE A 64 0.67 3.18 -8.28
CA ILE A 64 0.86 1.90 -8.99
C ILE A 64 2.05 1.97 -9.95
N GLU A 65 2.16 3.05 -10.74
CA GLU A 65 3.28 3.26 -11.65
C GLU A 65 4.60 3.40 -10.89
N ARG A 66 4.60 4.21 -9.82
CA ARG A 66 5.76 4.39 -8.95
C ARG A 66 6.23 3.06 -8.34
N LEU A 67 5.32 2.26 -7.82
CA LEU A 67 5.66 0.96 -7.21
C LEU A 67 6.22 -0.03 -8.24
N ARG A 68 5.69 -0.03 -9.47
CA ARG A 68 6.24 -0.83 -10.58
C ARG A 68 7.69 -0.42 -10.88
N GLU A 69 7.97 0.87 -10.96
CA GLU A 69 9.32 1.37 -11.23
C GLU A 69 10.30 1.06 -10.09
N ILE A 70 9.87 1.16 -8.82
CA ILE A 70 10.69 0.74 -7.67
C ILE A 70 11.06 -0.74 -7.79
N ARG A 71 10.07 -1.60 -8.11
CA ARG A 71 10.27 -3.05 -8.22
C ARG A 71 11.14 -3.46 -9.41
N LYS A 72 11.09 -2.73 -10.52
CA LYS A 72 11.98 -2.99 -11.69
C LYS A 72 13.46 -2.71 -11.40
N ARG A 73 13.75 -1.82 -10.45
CA ARG A 73 15.13 -1.40 -10.10
C ARG A 73 15.81 -2.30 -9.07
N ARG A 74 15.10 -3.31 -8.56
CA ARG A 74 15.62 -4.32 -7.63
C ARG A 74 15.93 -5.61 -8.39
#